data_AF-A0AA42US42-F1
#
_entry.id   AF-A0AA42US42-F1
#
_cell.length_a   1.000
_cell.length_b   1.000
_cell.length_c   1.000
_cell.angle_alpha   90.00
_cell.angle_beta   90.00
_cell.angle_gamma   90.00
#
_symmetry.space_group_name_H-M   'P 1'
#
loop_
_entity.id
_entity.type
_entity.pdbx_description
1 polymer ?
#
loop_
_entity_poly.entity_id
_entity_poly.type
_entity_poly.pdbx_seq_one_letter_code
_entity_poly.pdbx_strand_id
1 'polypeptide(L)'
;MTIYYHPKTCGFYDTRVHGERTVRILESGINLPENLVDGVDGILPQAKEPGALQGASTVEVLNPQCLLPMEQELIEVSQLEYDLLIEAQGRGEVISLQDGRPMAKLPEFKEADLLAGERIWRDKTLNNVLWLNERHRDELYLKRETTLSDAEFYSLLEYLQRLREWPQSNDFPSPEKRPAPPAWINEQFLKS
;
A
#
# COMPACT_ATOMS: atom_id res chain seq x y z
N MET A 1 21.24 5.79 6.06
CA MET A 1 20.03 5.44 5.30
C MET A 1 18.96 6.38 5.79
N THR A 2 18.55 7.31 4.95
CA THR A 2 17.61 8.35 5.34
C THR A 2 16.30 8.07 4.63
N ILE A 3 15.21 8.01 5.39
CA ILE A 3 13.87 7.76 4.87
C ILE A 3 13.13 9.09 4.83
N TYR A 4 12.44 9.33 3.73
CA TYR A 4 11.61 10.49 3.51
C TYR A 4 10.18 10.08 3.21
N TYR A 5 9.23 10.83 3.74
CA TYR A 5 7.82 10.76 3.39
C TYR A 5 7.47 11.93 2.48
N HIS A 6 6.72 11.65 1.40
CA HIS A 6 6.24 12.66 0.45
C HIS A 6 4.73 12.85 0.58
N PRO A 7 4.25 13.98 1.16
CA PRO A 7 2.83 14.17 1.48
C PRO A 7 1.89 14.16 0.27
N LYS A 8 2.35 14.60 -0.91
CA LYS A 8 1.50 14.68 -2.10
C LYS A 8 1.18 13.32 -2.70
N THR A 9 2.14 12.39 -2.65
CA THR A 9 1.96 11.03 -3.19
C THR A 9 1.68 10.00 -2.09
N CYS A 10 1.79 10.40 -0.82
CA CYS A 10 1.76 9.51 0.33
C CYS A 10 2.78 8.36 0.24
N GLY A 11 3.89 8.58 -0.47
CA GLY A 11 4.94 7.59 -0.71
C GLY A 11 6.16 7.78 0.17
N PHE A 12 6.91 6.71 0.38
CA PHE A 12 8.20 6.72 1.06
C PHE A 12 9.36 6.61 0.07
N TYR A 13 10.44 7.33 0.36
CA TYR A 13 11.66 7.37 -0.41
C TYR A 13 12.85 7.10 0.51
N ASP A 14 13.83 6.31 0.06
CA ASP A 14 15.07 6.02 0.79
C ASP A 14 16.27 6.32 -0.11
N THR A 15 17.32 6.92 0.46
CA THR A 15 18.59 7.23 -0.22
C THR A 15 19.32 5.98 -0.76
N ARG A 16 19.08 4.78 -0.20
CA ARG A 16 19.63 3.53 -0.75
C ARG A 16 19.08 3.16 -2.12
N VAL A 17 17.80 3.45 -2.36
CA VAL A 17 17.09 3.08 -3.59
C VAL A 17 17.09 4.23 -4.59
N HIS A 18 16.97 5.46 -4.10
CA HIS A 18 16.79 6.65 -4.93
C HIS A 18 18.08 7.45 -5.13
N GLY A 19 19.18 7.03 -4.49
CA GLY A 19 20.46 7.72 -4.50
C GLY A 19 20.46 8.96 -3.61
N GLU A 20 21.63 9.24 -3.03
CA GLU A 20 21.88 10.50 -2.32
C GLU A 20 21.79 11.69 -3.29
N ARG A 21 21.44 12.88 -2.78
CA ARG A 21 21.33 14.10 -3.59
C ARG A 21 22.69 14.56 -4.13
N THR A 22 23.77 14.28 -3.41
CA THR A 22 25.13 14.64 -3.79
C THR A 22 26.03 13.42 -3.86
N VAL A 23 27.04 13.48 -4.71
CA VAL A 23 28.12 12.51 -4.82
C VAL A 23 29.45 13.21 -4.57
N ARG A 24 30.36 12.49 -3.93
CA ARG A 24 31.71 12.93 -3.62
C ARG A 24 32.65 12.52 -4.75
N ILE A 25 33.21 13.49 -5.47
CA ILE A 25 34.11 13.27 -6.60
C ILE A 25 35.51 13.80 -6.24
N LEU A 26 36.56 13.07 -6.63
CA LEU A 26 37.94 13.53 -6.46
C LEU A 26 38.23 14.70 -7.41
N GLU A 27 38.83 15.76 -6.88
CA GLU A 27 39.07 17.01 -7.64
C GLU A 27 39.96 16.82 -8.89
N SER A 28 40.79 15.78 -8.96
CA SER A 28 41.78 15.56 -10.02
C SER A 28 41.19 15.07 -11.37
N GLY A 29 39.87 15.11 -11.56
CA GLY A 29 39.18 14.58 -12.74
C GLY A 29 38.74 15.58 -13.81
N ILE A 30 38.98 16.89 -13.67
CA ILE A 30 38.65 17.87 -14.71
C ILE A 30 39.93 18.23 -15.48
N ASN A 31 40.23 17.49 -16.54
CA ASN A 31 41.14 17.97 -17.59
C ASN A 31 40.44 17.88 -18.94
N LEU A 32 40.08 19.03 -19.49
CA LEU A 32 40.36 19.45 -20.87
C LEU A 32 40.16 20.97 -20.94
N PRO A 33 41.05 21.72 -21.60
CA PRO A 33 40.90 21.81 -23.05
C PRO A 33 42.20 21.75 -23.87
N GLU A 34 41.96 21.53 -25.17
CA GLU A 34 42.84 21.70 -26.33
C GLU A 34 43.91 22.79 -26.20
N ASN A 35 45.15 22.44 -26.57
CA ASN A 35 45.78 23.08 -27.73
C ASN A 35 46.99 22.28 -28.26
N LEU A 36 46.96 22.10 -29.57
CA LEU A 36 48.02 21.58 -30.43
C LEU A 36 49.00 22.73 -30.74
N VAL A 37 50.29 22.61 -30.40
CA VAL A 37 51.36 23.26 -31.18
C VAL A 37 52.72 22.59 -30.95
N ASP A 38 53.47 22.57 -32.04
CA ASP A 38 54.67 21.81 -32.33
C ASP A 38 55.90 22.14 -31.49
N GLY A 39 56.72 21.12 -31.28
CA GLY A 39 58.15 21.17 -31.63
C GLY A 39 59.16 21.63 -30.57
N VAL A 40 60.24 20.83 -30.52
CA VAL A 40 61.64 21.21 -30.31
C VAL A 40 62.28 20.86 -28.95
N ASP A 41 63.28 19.97 -29.09
CA ASP A 41 64.50 19.70 -28.32
C ASP A 41 64.47 19.39 -26.81
N GLY A 42 64.86 18.14 -26.53
CA GLY A 42 66.08 17.89 -25.77
C GLY A 42 65.99 17.94 -24.24
N ILE A 43 66.52 16.87 -23.63
CA ILE A 43 66.85 16.69 -22.20
C ILE A 43 65.72 16.04 -21.38
N LEU A 44 65.99 14.78 -20.98
CA LEU A 44 65.27 14.07 -19.92
C LEU A 44 65.75 14.64 -18.56
N PRO A 45 64.91 15.32 -17.75
CA PRO A 45 65.26 15.58 -16.36
C PRO A 45 64.93 14.34 -15.52
N GLN A 46 65.85 14.01 -14.63
CA GLN A 46 65.75 12.89 -13.69
C GLN A 46 64.45 12.90 -12.89
N ALA A 47 63.90 11.71 -12.65
CA ALA A 47 62.77 11.50 -11.76
C ALA A 47 63.10 12.01 -10.35
N LYS A 48 62.52 13.16 -9.98
CA LYS A 48 62.38 13.57 -8.59
C LYS A 48 61.29 12.69 -7.99
N GLU A 49 61.61 11.91 -6.96
CA GLU A 49 60.62 11.12 -6.23
C GLU A 49 59.42 12.01 -5.87
N PRO A 50 58.18 11.70 -6.29
CA PRO A 50 57.03 12.46 -5.84
C PRO A 50 56.77 12.09 -4.38
N GLY A 51 57.05 13.07 -3.52
CA GLY A 51 56.68 13.05 -2.12
C GLY A 51 55.21 12.68 -1.92
N ALA A 52 54.95 12.14 -0.74
CA ALA A 52 53.66 11.70 -0.24
C ALA A 52 52.48 12.47 -0.85
N LEU A 53 51.61 11.75 -1.58
CA LEU A 53 50.31 12.25 -2.02
C LEU A 53 49.52 12.69 -0.79
N GLN A 54 49.58 13.99 -0.48
CA GLN A 54 48.74 14.61 0.52
C GLN A 54 47.29 14.60 0.01
N GLY A 55 46.42 13.95 0.80
CA GLY A 55 44.97 14.02 0.81
C GLY A 55 44.29 14.43 -0.49
N ALA A 56 43.81 13.45 -1.25
CA ALA A 56 42.92 13.71 -2.37
C ALA A 56 41.69 14.48 -1.84
N SER A 57 41.63 15.77 -2.16
CA SER A 57 40.51 16.63 -1.80
C SER A 57 39.31 16.20 -2.62
N THR A 58 38.17 16.08 -1.94
CA THR A 58 36.93 15.53 -2.50
C THR A 58 35.88 16.63 -2.47
N VAL A 59 35.22 16.87 -3.62
CA VAL A 59 34.16 17.88 -3.76
C VAL A 59 32.80 17.19 -3.84
N GLU A 60 31.81 17.76 -3.17
CA GLU A 60 30.42 17.32 -3.25
C GLU A 60 29.71 17.99 -4.43
N VAL A 61 29.25 17.19 -5.39
CA VAL A 61 28.55 17.63 -6.60
C VAL A 61 27.14 17.01 -6.61
N LEU A 62 26.18 17.66 -7.27
CA LEU A 62 24.84 17.11 -7.46
C LEU A 62 24.89 15.74 -8.16
N ASN A 63 24.14 14.78 -7.63
CA ASN A 63 24.01 13.46 -8.22
C ASN A 63 22.95 13.47 -9.33
N PRO A 64 23.33 13.35 -10.63
CA PRO A 64 22.37 13.32 -11.72
C PRO A 64 21.49 12.06 -11.74
N GLN A 65 21.85 11.02 -10.98
CA GLN A 65 21.07 9.78 -10.84
C GLN A 65 20.11 9.82 -9.64
N CYS A 66 20.02 10.94 -8.92
CA CYS A 66 19.10 11.08 -7.79
C CYS A 66 17.65 11.09 -8.27
N LEU A 67 16.82 10.20 -7.71
CA LEU A 67 15.40 10.06 -7.99
C LEU A 67 14.52 10.59 -6.85
N LEU A 68 15.12 11.25 -5.86
CA LEU A 68 14.36 11.87 -4.78
C LEU A 68 13.59 13.08 -5.31
N PRO A 69 12.32 13.27 -4.89
CA PRO A 69 11.60 14.51 -5.11
C PRO A 69 12.32 15.73 -4.53
N MET A 70 11.79 16.91 -4.86
CA MET A 70 12.28 18.19 -4.34
C MET A 70 12.34 18.17 -2.80
N GLU A 71 13.42 18.68 -2.23
CA GLU A 71 13.70 18.59 -0.80
C GLU A 71 12.62 19.24 0.07
N GLN A 72 12.03 20.33 -0.40
CA GLN A 72 10.98 21.04 0.31
C GLN A 72 9.65 20.27 0.36
N GLU A 73 9.53 19.20 -0.42
CA GLU A 73 8.34 18.33 -0.46
C GLU A 73 8.53 17.04 0.35
N LEU A 74 9.72 16.84 0.93
CA LEU A 74 10.06 15.65 1.70
C LEU A 74 10.14 15.94 3.18
N ILE A 75 9.62 15.02 3.97
CA ILE A 75 9.71 15.04 5.43
C ILE A 75 10.58 13.86 5.84
N GLU A 76 11.72 14.14 6.46
CA GLU A 76 12.56 13.09 7.02
C GLU A 76 11.83 12.38 8.16
N VAL A 77 11.82 11.05 8.10
CA VAL A 77 11.23 10.18 9.12
C VAL A 77 12.29 9.22 9.65
N SER A 78 12.23 8.92 10.94
CA SER A 78 13.11 7.92 11.53
C SER A 78 12.72 6.51 11.08
N GLN A 79 13.66 5.56 11.20
CA GLN A 79 13.39 4.15 10.90
C GLN A 79 12.20 3.62 11.72
N LEU A 80 12.15 3.96 13.00
CA LEU A 80 11.07 3.54 13.89
C LEU A 80 9.71 4.08 13.44
N GLU A 81 9.64 5.35 13.04
CA GLU A 81 8.40 5.94 12.53
C GLU A 81 7.96 5.29 11.21
N TYR A 82 8.90 5.04 10.31
CA TYR A 82 8.62 4.32 9.08
C TYR A 82 8.05 2.93 9.37
N ASP A 83 8.69 2.15 10.25
CA ASP A 83 8.24 0.79 10.59
C ASP A 83 6.82 0.82 11.17
N LEU A 84 6.53 1.75 12.09
CA LEU A 84 5.19 1.93 12.67
C LEU A 84 4.13 2.29 11.61
N LEU A 85 4.48 3.16 10.66
CA LEU A 85 3.57 3.59 9.60
C LEU A 85 3.28 2.46 8.60
N ILE A 86 4.29 1.66 8.25
CA ILE A 86 4.14 0.49 7.39
C ILE A 86 3.28 -0.58 8.06
N GLU A 87 3.51 -0.85 9.35
CA GLU A 87 2.66 -1.77 10.12
C GLU A 87 1.20 -1.28 10.18
N ALA A 88 0.99 0.02 10.36
CA ALA A 88 -0.33 0.61 10.39
C ALA A 88 -1.05 0.49 9.04
N GLN A 89 -0.36 0.72 7.91
CA GLN A 89 -0.90 0.44 6.58
C GLN A 89 -1.27 -1.03 6.41
N GLY A 90 -0.48 -1.96 6.97
CA GLY A 90 -0.80 -3.38 7.01
C GLY A 90 -2.09 -3.70 7.79
N ARG A 91 -2.49 -2.85 8.74
CA ARG A 91 -3.78 -2.92 9.46
C ARG A 91 -4.93 -2.20 8.74
N GLY A 92 -4.67 -1.62 7.56
CA GLY A 92 -5.65 -0.87 6.78
C GLY A 92 -5.81 0.59 7.21
N GLU A 93 -4.89 1.12 8.03
CA GLU A 93 -4.85 2.54 8.35
C GLU A 93 -4.28 3.34 7.17
N VAL A 94 -4.72 4.60 7.04
CA VAL A 94 -4.24 5.52 6.02
C VAL A 94 -3.25 6.50 6.65
N ILE A 95 -2.08 6.65 6.02
CA ILE A 95 -1.10 7.65 6.43
C ILE A 95 -1.60 9.02 5.97
N SER A 96 -1.70 9.94 6.92
CA SER A 96 -2.05 11.33 6.65
C SER A 96 -1.08 12.27 7.34
N LEU A 97 -1.03 13.52 6.89
CA LEU A 97 -0.19 14.52 7.52
C LEU A 97 -0.93 15.16 8.71
N GLN A 98 -0.36 15.05 9.90
CA GLN A 98 -0.84 15.74 11.11
C GLN A 98 0.32 16.50 11.75
N ASP A 99 0.10 17.78 12.05
CA ASP A 99 1.12 18.67 12.65
C ASP A 99 2.47 18.67 11.91
N GLY A 100 2.44 18.46 10.58
CA GLY A 100 3.64 18.40 9.75
C GLY A 100 4.43 17.09 9.84
N ARG A 101 3.89 16.04 10.48
CA ARG A 101 4.45 14.68 10.44
C ARG A 101 3.46 13.66 9.88
N PRO A 102 3.95 12.60 9.22
CA PRO A 102 3.10 11.50 8.80
C PRO A 102 2.62 10.70 10.02
N MET A 103 1.32 10.55 10.14
CA MET A 103 0.68 9.75 11.18
C MET A 103 -0.35 8.83 10.54
N ALA A 104 -0.37 7.57 10.98
CA ALA A 104 -1.42 6.65 10.59
C ALA A 104 -2.72 6.99 11.32
N LYS A 105 -3.82 6.98 10.58
CA LYS A 105 -5.16 7.12 11.11
C LYS A 105 -6.12 6.15 10.47
N LEU A 106 -7.22 5.87 11.15
CA LEU A 106 -8.30 5.13 10.53
C LEU A 106 -8.84 5.91 9.32
N PRO A 107 -9.10 5.24 8.19
CA PRO A 107 -9.73 5.87 7.05
C PRO A 107 -11.08 6.47 7.45
N GLU A 108 -11.27 7.74 7.11
CA GLU A 108 -12.58 8.38 7.20
C GLU A 108 -13.38 8.03 5.95
N PHE A 109 -14.43 7.24 6.13
CA PHE A 109 -15.36 6.95 5.05
C PHE A 109 -16.48 7.98 5.05
N LYS A 110 -16.88 8.46 3.86
CA LYS A 110 -18.09 9.27 3.76
C LYS A 110 -19.29 8.39 4.07
N GLU A 111 -20.32 8.96 4.65
CA GLU A 111 -21.56 8.25 4.95
C GLU A 111 -22.11 7.52 3.70
N ALA A 112 -22.10 8.18 2.55
CA ALA A 112 -22.51 7.59 1.28
C ALA A 112 -21.72 6.31 0.92
N ASP A 113 -20.42 6.27 1.20
CA ASP A 113 -19.55 5.12 0.93
C ASP A 113 -19.87 3.95 1.86
N LEU A 114 -20.15 4.24 3.15
CA LEU A 114 -20.59 3.24 4.13
C LEU A 114 -21.93 2.61 3.72
N LEU A 115 -22.92 3.45 3.35
CA LEU A 115 -24.23 2.99 2.90
C LEU A 115 -24.11 2.11 1.64
N ALA A 116 -23.26 2.51 0.69
CA ALA A 116 -23.00 1.73 -0.52
C ALA A 116 -22.31 0.39 -0.19
N GLY A 117 -21.31 0.41 0.69
CA GLY A 117 -20.60 -0.78 1.17
C GLY A 117 -21.53 -1.82 1.80
N GLU A 118 -22.47 -1.40 2.64
CA GLU A 118 -23.44 -2.31 3.26
C GLU A 118 -24.44 -2.90 2.26
N ARG A 119 -24.87 -2.13 1.25
CA ARG A 119 -25.72 -2.66 0.18
C ARG A 119 -24.99 -3.72 -0.64
N ILE A 120 -23.72 -3.48 -0.95
CA ILE A 120 -22.86 -4.46 -1.64
C ILE A 120 -22.67 -5.71 -0.76
N TRP A 121 -22.46 -5.54 0.54
CA TRP A 121 -22.36 -6.67 1.47
C TRP A 121 -23.65 -7.50 1.48
N ARG A 122 -24.81 -6.85 1.58
CA ARG A 122 -26.12 -7.50 1.51
C ARG A 122 -26.25 -8.32 0.23
N ASP A 123 -25.93 -7.72 -0.92
CA ASP A 123 -26.08 -8.36 -2.23
C ASP A 123 -25.19 -9.59 -2.37
N LYS A 124 -23.92 -9.46 -1.97
CA LYS A 124 -22.98 -10.60 -1.93
C LYS A 124 -23.49 -11.70 -1.00
N THR A 125 -23.95 -11.33 0.19
CA THR A 125 -24.44 -12.29 1.18
C THR A 125 -25.68 -13.03 0.68
N LEU A 126 -26.64 -12.30 0.10
CA LEU A 126 -27.83 -12.90 -0.53
C LEU A 126 -27.45 -13.86 -1.65
N ASN A 127 -26.59 -13.44 -2.59
CA ASN A 127 -26.18 -14.28 -3.71
C ASN A 127 -25.45 -15.55 -3.26
N ASN A 128 -24.65 -15.48 -2.19
CA ASN A 128 -23.92 -16.63 -1.66
C ASN A 128 -24.83 -17.73 -1.07
N VAL A 129 -26.06 -17.41 -0.67
CA VAL A 129 -27.01 -18.36 -0.07
C VAL A 129 -28.22 -18.66 -0.95
N LEU A 130 -28.43 -17.91 -2.04
CA LEU A 130 -29.62 -18.03 -2.88
C LEU A 130 -29.75 -19.43 -3.51
N TRP A 131 -28.62 -20.04 -3.88
CA TRP A 131 -28.57 -21.38 -4.45
C TRP A 131 -29.18 -22.46 -3.54
N LEU A 132 -29.15 -22.28 -2.20
CA LEU A 132 -29.77 -23.21 -1.26
C LEU A 132 -31.29 -23.25 -1.43
N ASN A 133 -31.89 -22.09 -1.65
CA ASN A 133 -33.33 -21.96 -1.90
C ASN A 133 -33.69 -22.55 -3.27
N GLU A 134 -32.91 -22.27 -4.30
CA GLU A 134 -33.11 -22.83 -5.63
C GLU A 134 -33.04 -24.36 -5.62
N ARG A 135 -31.98 -24.93 -5.02
CA ARG A 135 -31.83 -26.38 -4.86
C ARG A 135 -33.02 -27.01 -4.13
N HIS A 136 -33.44 -26.45 -3.00
CA HIS A 136 -34.55 -27.02 -2.22
C HIS A 136 -35.85 -27.00 -3.03
N ARG A 137 -36.12 -25.93 -3.79
CA ARG A 137 -37.27 -25.87 -4.69
C ARG A 137 -37.18 -26.93 -5.79
N ASP A 138 -36.02 -27.09 -6.41
CA ASP A 138 -35.80 -28.10 -7.45
C ASP A 138 -36.00 -29.53 -6.92
N GLU A 139 -35.51 -29.83 -5.72
CA GLU A 139 -35.72 -31.12 -5.04
C GLU A 139 -37.22 -31.42 -4.84
N LEU A 140 -38.00 -30.42 -4.40
CA LEU A 140 -39.45 -30.54 -4.27
C LEU A 140 -40.16 -30.76 -5.61
N TYR A 141 -39.78 -30.00 -6.65
CA TYR A 141 -40.35 -30.17 -7.99
C TYR A 141 -40.04 -31.54 -8.58
N LEU A 142 -38.85 -32.07 -8.31
CA LEU A 142 -38.43 -33.41 -8.73
C LEU A 142 -38.95 -34.54 -7.82
N LYS A 143 -39.68 -34.19 -6.74
CA LYS A 143 -40.18 -35.15 -5.72
C LYS A 143 -39.09 -36.03 -5.14
N ARG A 144 -37.89 -35.47 -4.93
CA ARG A 144 -36.78 -36.13 -4.25
C ARG A 144 -36.83 -35.85 -2.75
N GLU A 145 -36.09 -36.65 -1.99
CA GLU A 145 -35.79 -36.30 -0.60
C GLU A 145 -34.98 -35.00 -0.57
N THR A 146 -35.39 -34.05 0.26
CA THR A 146 -34.75 -32.74 0.35
C THR A 146 -33.45 -32.83 1.14
N THR A 147 -32.41 -32.13 0.69
CA THR A 147 -31.14 -32.10 1.41
C THR A 147 -31.23 -31.28 2.71
N LEU A 148 -32.14 -30.30 2.73
CA LEU A 148 -32.47 -29.50 3.92
C LEU A 148 -33.78 -30.00 4.54
N SER A 149 -33.83 -30.01 5.87
CA SER A 149 -35.08 -30.19 6.61
C SER A 149 -35.99 -28.97 6.45
N ASP A 150 -37.30 -29.16 6.69
CA ASP A 150 -38.27 -28.07 6.64
C ASP A 150 -37.88 -26.93 7.59
N ALA A 151 -37.42 -27.25 8.80
CA ALA A 151 -37.00 -26.26 9.79
C ALA A 151 -35.80 -25.42 9.31
N GLU A 152 -34.79 -26.07 8.69
CA GLU A 152 -33.66 -25.37 8.09
C GLU A 152 -34.13 -24.48 6.94
N PHE A 153 -35.00 -24.98 6.07
CA PHE A 153 -35.53 -24.22 4.95
C PHE A 153 -36.34 -22.99 5.40
N TYR A 154 -37.21 -23.12 6.41
CA TYR A 154 -37.91 -21.96 6.98
C TYR A 154 -36.94 -20.93 7.58
N SER A 155 -35.91 -21.38 8.30
CA SER A 155 -34.90 -20.48 8.86
C SER A 155 -34.08 -19.76 7.76
N LEU A 156 -33.85 -20.41 6.61
CA LEU A 156 -33.24 -19.80 5.45
C LEU A 156 -34.11 -18.68 4.88
N LEU A 157 -35.41 -18.94 4.71
CA LEU A 157 -36.35 -17.93 4.19
C LEU A 157 -36.45 -16.72 5.10
N GLU A 158 -36.49 -16.92 6.42
CA GLU A 158 -36.47 -15.83 7.40
C GLU A 158 -35.16 -15.04 7.32
N TYR A 159 -34.02 -15.72 7.23
CA TYR A 159 -32.72 -15.07 7.06
C TYR A 159 -32.64 -14.24 5.77
N LEU A 160 -33.09 -14.80 4.64
CA LEU A 160 -33.17 -14.07 3.37
C LEU A 160 -34.06 -12.83 3.47
N GLN A 161 -35.16 -12.91 4.20
CA GLN A 161 -36.05 -11.77 4.42
C GLN A 161 -35.37 -10.68 5.24
N ARG A 162 -34.72 -11.03 6.35
CA ARG A 162 -33.94 -10.09 7.17
C ARG A 162 -32.84 -9.39 6.37
N LEU A 163 -32.17 -10.10 5.46
CA LEU A 163 -31.18 -9.50 4.55
C LEU A 163 -31.83 -8.51 3.57
N ARG A 164 -33.02 -8.80 3.03
CA ARG A 164 -33.74 -7.85 2.14
C ARG A 164 -34.19 -6.60 2.87
N GLU A 165 -34.62 -6.74 4.11
CA GLU A 165 -35.08 -5.65 4.98
C GLU A 165 -33.93 -4.84 5.58
N TRP A 166 -32.70 -5.36 5.57
CA TRP A 166 -31.52 -4.70 6.15
C TRP A 166 -31.35 -3.22 5.75
N PRO A 167 -31.45 -2.81 4.46
CA PRO A 167 -31.31 -1.40 4.07
C PRO A 167 -32.43 -0.48 4.55
N GLN A 168 -33.54 -1.04 5.07
CA GLN A 168 -34.67 -0.31 5.63
C GLN A 168 -34.68 -0.36 7.16
N SER A 169 -33.76 -1.09 7.79
CA SER A 169 -33.63 -1.17 9.24
C SER A 169 -33.09 0.14 9.81
N ASN A 170 -33.54 0.50 11.01
CA ASN A 170 -33.00 1.63 11.76
C ASN A 170 -31.52 1.43 12.17
N ASP A 171 -31.06 0.19 12.19
CA ASP A 171 -29.68 -0.16 12.54
C ASP A 171 -28.72 -0.06 11.34
N PHE A 172 -29.22 0.20 10.13
CA PHE A 172 -28.40 0.41 8.95
C PHE A 172 -27.63 1.74 9.06
N PRO A 173 -26.33 1.82 8.74
CA PRO A 173 -25.44 0.81 8.12
C PRO A 173 -24.49 0.09 9.10
N SER A 174 -24.85 -0.11 10.38
CA SER A 174 -23.92 -0.64 11.38
C SER A 174 -23.52 -2.11 11.11
N PRO A 175 -22.21 -2.41 10.92
CA PRO A 175 -21.75 -3.78 10.67
C PRO A 175 -22.06 -4.76 11.82
N GLU A 176 -22.10 -4.26 13.05
CA GLU A 176 -22.36 -5.06 14.27
C GLU A 176 -23.81 -5.55 14.35
N LYS A 177 -24.72 -4.89 13.61
CA LYS A 177 -26.15 -5.18 13.61
C LYS A 177 -26.60 -5.95 12.38
N ARG A 178 -25.65 -6.39 11.55
CA ARG A 178 -25.93 -7.21 10.38
C ARG A 178 -26.71 -8.47 10.77
N PRO A 179 -27.70 -8.89 9.98
CA PRO A 179 -28.40 -10.16 10.19
C PRO A 179 -27.40 -11.32 10.23
N ALA A 180 -27.42 -12.11 11.32
CA ALA A 180 -26.55 -13.27 11.46
C ALA A 180 -27.12 -14.50 10.72
N PRO A 181 -26.30 -15.26 9.97
CA PRO A 181 -26.75 -16.48 9.32
C PRO A 181 -27.03 -17.59 10.35
N PRO A 182 -28.04 -18.45 10.09
CA PRO A 182 -28.18 -19.72 10.81
C PRO A 182 -26.91 -20.56 10.76
N ALA A 183 -26.56 -21.22 11.88
CA ALA A 183 -25.29 -21.94 12.03
C ALA A 183 -25.06 -23.03 10.97
N TRP A 184 -26.13 -23.74 10.57
CA TRP A 184 -26.08 -24.83 9.59
C TRP A 184 -25.70 -24.36 8.17
N ILE A 185 -25.88 -23.07 7.84
CA ILE A 185 -25.52 -22.55 6.51
C ILE A 185 -24.03 -22.73 6.25
N ASN A 186 -23.18 -22.53 7.28
CA ASN A 186 -21.74 -22.72 7.16
C ASN A 186 -21.37 -24.17 6.83
N GLU A 187 -22.16 -25.13 7.29
CA GLU A 187 -21.94 -26.55 6.97
C GLU A 187 -22.22 -26.87 5.50
N GLN A 188 -23.05 -26.07 4.82
CA GLN A 188 -23.34 -26.27 3.39
C GLN A 188 -22.16 -25.85 2.51
N PHE A 189 -21.39 -24.84 2.93
CA PHE A 189 -20.18 -24.40 2.21
C PHE A 189 -18.99 -25.37 2.36
N LEU A 190 -18.98 -26.19 3.42
CA LEU A 190 -17.94 -27.21 3.62
C LEU A 190 -18.21 -28.50 2.83
N LYS A 191 -19.45 -28.69 2.35
CA LYS A 191 -19.90 -29.89 1.64
C LYS A 191 -19.91 -29.72 0.12
N SER A 192 -19.72 -28.50 -0.39
CA SER A 192 -19.64 -28.17 -1.83
C SER A 192 -18.20 -28.22 -2.34
#